data_AF-Q0SJJ9-F1
#
_entry.id   AF-Q0SJJ9-F1
#
_cell.length_a   1.000
_cell.length_b   1.000
_cell.length_c   1.000
_cell.angle_alpha   90.00
_cell.angle_beta   90.00
_cell.angle_gamma   90.00
#
_symmetry.space_group_name_H-M   'P 1'
#
loop_
_entity.id
_entity.type
_entity.pdbx_description
1 polymer ?
#
loop_
_entity_poly.entity_id
_entity_poly.type
_entity_poly.pdbx_seq_one_letter_code
_entity_poly.pdbx_strand_id
1 'polypeptide(L)'
;MTPTKPHVRSKRDDDLVLEFGNRWAVFGGGSAEDIFVTFGWTEARYFERLKVLAGRRFPPLDDTLRHRLLAVCAERLQRIAHPRSPASKGHVDDSASRPTPRPSPH
;
A
#
# COMPACT_ATOMS: atom_id res chain seq x y z
N MET A 1 25.69 -17.23 4.52
CA MET A 1 24.63 -16.25 4.83
C MET A 1 25.30 -14.98 5.30
N THR A 2 25.46 -13.97 4.42
CA THR A 2 26.10 -12.71 4.80
C THR A 2 25.12 -11.85 5.61
N PRO A 3 25.49 -11.37 6.81
CA PRO A 3 24.63 -10.46 7.56
C PRO A 3 24.59 -9.10 6.84
N THR A 4 23.40 -8.66 6.49
CA THR A 4 23.14 -7.34 5.90
C THR A 4 23.69 -6.28 6.86
N LYS A 5 24.70 -5.52 6.42
CA LYS A 5 25.24 -4.37 7.16
C LYS A 5 24.08 -3.46 7.59
N PRO A 6 23.99 -3.10 8.88
CA PRO A 6 23.05 -2.07 9.29
C PRO A 6 23.54 -0.76 8.68
N HIS A 7 22.87 -0.29 7.63
CA HIS A 7 23.07 1.07 7.13
C HIS A 7 22.71 2.02 8.27
N VAL A 8 23.75 2.59 8.89
CA VAL A 8 23.62 3.80 9.72
C VAL A 8 22.98 4.85 8.81
N ARG A 9 21.68 5.09 9.04
CA ARG A 9 20.84 5.91 8.16
C ARG A 9 21.30 7.36 8.24
N SER A 10 21.57 7.97 7.09
CA SER A 10 22.02 9.35 7.02
C SER A 10 20.82 10.30 6.88
N LYS A 11 20.94 11.54 7.36
CA LYS A 11 19.91 12.59 7.20
C LYS A 11 19.49 12.79 5.73
N ARG A 12 20.44 12.58 4.80
CA ARG A 12 20.18 12.63 3.35
C ARG A 12 19.18 11.58 2.87
N ASP A 13 19.18 10.37 3.46
CA ASP A 13 18.20 9.34 3.11
C ASP A 13 16.79 9.76 3.52
N ASP A 14 16.65 10.45 4.66
CA ASP A 14 15.35 10.93 5.15
C ASP A 14 14.79 12.04 4.27
N ASP A 15 15.63 12.97 3.81
CA ASP A 15 15.23 14.03 2.88
C ASP A 15 14.76 13.44 1.54
N LEU A 16 15.48 12.44 1.00
CA LEU A 16 15.10 11.74 -0.23
C LEU A 16 13.78 10.97 -0.08
N VAL A 17 13.53 10.34 1.07
CA VAL A 17 12.26 9.66 1.35
C VAL A 17 11.09 10.65 1.35
N LEU A 18 11.27 11.83 1.95
CA LEU A 18 10.24 12.87 1.97
C LEU A 18 10.00 13.47 0.57
N GLU A 19 11.07 13.75 -0.18
CA GLU A 19 10.95 14.29 -1.54
C GLU A 19 10.23 13.30 -2.47
N PHE A 20 10.62 12.03 -2.43
CA PHE A 20 9.97 10.97 -3.19
C PHE A 20 8.51 10.83 -2.76
N GLY A 21 8.24 10.78 -1.45
CA GLY A 21 6.87 10.72 -0.92
C GLY A 21 5.99 11.87 -1.42
N ASN A 22 6.50 13.10 -1.41
CA ASN A 22 5.80 14.28 -1.90
C ASN A 22 5.50 14.19 -3.40
N ARG A 23 6.52 13.86 -4.21
CA ARG A 23 6.39 13.72 -5.67
C ARG A 23 5.30 12.72 -6.06
N TRP A 24 5.20 11.62 -5.33
CA TRP A 24 4.26 10.54 -5.62
C TRP A 24 2.95 10.61 -4.82
N ALA A 25 2.78 11.59 -3.93
CA ALA A 25 1.59 11.72 -3.09
C ALA A 25 0.31 11.85 -3.92
N VAL A 26 0.41 12.49 -5.10
CA VAL A 26 -0.71 12.67 -6.03
C VAL A 26 -1.23 11.36 -6.63
N PHE A 27 -0.35 10.34 -6.72
CA PHE A 27 -0.64 9.03 -7.30
C PHE A 27 -0.90 7.94 -6.25
N GLY A 28 -0.97 8.29 -4.96
CA GLY A 28 -1.13 7.31 -3.89
C GLY A 28 0.17 6.60 -3.50
N GLY A 29 1.32 7.26 -3.70
CA GLY A 29 2.65 6.74 -3.39
C GLY A 29 3.30 5.99 -4.56
N GLY A 30 4.64 6.00 -4.61
CA GLY A 30 5.41 5.35 -5.66
C GLY A 30 5.24 3.83 -5.66
N SER A 31 5.53 3.19 -6.79
CA SER A 31 5.42 1.73 -6.91
C SER A 31 6.51 1.00 -6.12
N ALA A 32 6.28 -0.27 -5.81
CA ALA A 32 7.29 -1.11 -5.15
C ALA A 32 8.60 -1.21 -5.96
N GLU A 33 8.50 -1.21 -7.30
CA GLU A 33 9.65 -1.24 -8.21
C GLU A 33 10.43 0.07 -8.17
N ASP A 34 9.75 1.22 -8.28
CA ASP A 34 10.40 2.53 -8.21
C ASP A 34 11.11 2.72 -6.86
N ILE A 35 10.49 2.27 -5.77
CA ILE A 35 11.06 2.30 -4.43
C ILE A 35 12.31 1.41 -4.36
N PHE A 36 12.24 0.20 -4.91
CA PHE A 36 13.37 -0.73 -4.91
C PHE A 36 14.53 -0.22 -5.77
N VAL A 37 14.26 0.34 -6.94
CA VAL A 37 15.28 0.92 -7.83
C VAL A 37 15.92 2.16 -7.19
N THR A 38 15.13 3.02 -6.55
CA THR A 38 15.63 4.28 -5.99
C THR A 38 16.39 4.07 -4.68
N PHE A 39 15.88 3.20 -3.78
CA PHE A 39 16.38 3.08 -2.41
C PHE A 39 17.00 1.70 -2.10
N GLY A 40 16.80 0.70 -2.95
CA GLY A 40 17.15 -0.69 -2.64
C GLY A 40 16.32 -1.29 -1.50
N TRP A 41 15.16 -0.69 -1.18
CA TRP A 41 14.32 -1.08 -0.05
C TRP A 41 13.05 -1.77 -0.52
N THR A 42 12.48 -2.59 0.36
CA THR A 42 11.12 -3.08 0.17
C THR A 42 10.10 -1.95 0.33
N GLU A 43 8.95 -2.08 -0.34
CA GLU A 43 7.83 -1.14 -0.25
C GLU A 43 7.43 -0.89 1.22
N ALA A 44 7.33 -1.97 2.03
CA ALA A 44 7.01 -1.90 3.45
C ALA A 44 7.99 -1.02 4.24
N ARG A 45 9.31 -1.26 4.07
CA ARG A 45 10.36 -0.52 4.76
C ARG A 45 10.32 0.97 4.41
N TYR A 46 10.06 1.28 3.14
CA TYR A 46 9.91 2.66 2.68
C TYR A 46 8.71 3.35 3.34
N PHE A 47 7.51 2.76 3.28
CA PHE A 47 6.31 3.39 3.85
C PHE A 47 6.34 3.48 5.37
N GLU A 48 6.95 2.51 6.07
CA GLU A 48 7.22 2.63 7.51
C GLU A 48 8.11 3.83 7.81
N ARG A 49 9.17 4.04 7.02
CA ARG A 49 10.07 5.17 7.20
C ARG A 49 9.37 6.50 6.90
N LEU A 50 8.64 6.58 5.80
CA LEU A 50 7.87 7.75 5.42
C LEU A 50 6.84 8.11 6.50
N LYS A 51 6.16 7.13 7.10
CA LYS A 51 5.22 7.34 8.21
C LYS A 51 5.90 7.98 9.42
N VAL A 52 7.09 7.48 9.80
CA VAL A 52 7.87 8.05 10.92
C VAL A 52 8.31 9.48 10.62
N LEU A 53 8.75 9.75 9.39
CA LEU A 53 9.21 11.08 8.99
C LEU A 53 8.06 12.09 8.88
N ALA A 54 6.93 11.69 8.30
CA ALA A 54 5.73 12.53 8.23
C ALA A 54 5.12 12.79 9.61
N GLY A 55 5.24 11.84 10.54
CA GLY A 55 4.79 11.99 11.92
C GLY A 55 5.69 12.89 12.79
N ARG A 56 6.97 13.02 12.44
CA ARG A 56 7.83 14.06 13.04
C ARG A 56 7.37 15.40 12.48
N ARG A 57 7.08 16.38 13.34
CA ARG A 57 6.85 17.78 12.94
C ARG A 57 8.16 18.33 12.34
N PHE A 58 8.42 18.01 11.08
CA PHE A 58 9.47 18.63 10.28
C PHE A 58 8.86 19.87 9.61
N PRO A 59 9.26 21.09 10.02
CA PRO A 59 9.02 22.26 9.20
C PRO A 59 9.87 22.14 7.91
N PRO A 60 9.35 22.49 6.71
CA PRO A 60 8.05 23.09 6.39
C PRO A 60 7.14 22.13 5.59
N LEU A 61 6.83 20.94 6.10
CA LEU A 61 5.76 20.15 5.47
C LEU A 61 4.40 20.76 5.82
N ASP A 62 3.63 21.15 4.81
CA ASP A 62 2.23 21.55 4.95
C ASP A 62 1.41 20.46 5.64
N ASP A 63 0.49 20.85 6.52
CA ASP A 63 -0.38 19.91 7.25
C ASP A 63 -1.21 19.06 6.28
N THR A 64 -1.71 19.63 5.19
CA THR A 64 -2.45 18.89 4.15
C THR A 64 -1.61 17.80 3.51
N LEU A 65 -0.35 18.12 3.15
CA LEU A 65 0.58 17.16 2.57
C LEU A 65 0.91 16.05 3.59
N ARG A 66 1.15 16.42 4.85
CA ARG A 66 1.39 15.48 5.94
C ARG A 66 0.23 14.49 6.11
N HIS A 67 -1.00 14.99 6.17
CA HIS A 67 -2.18 14.13 6.27
C HIS A 67 -2.31 13.19 5.08
N ARG A 68 -2.05 13.69 3.86
CA ARG A 68 -2.08 12.86 2.65
C ARG A 68 -1.03 11.75 2.69
N LEU A 69 0.21 12.07 3.06
CA LEU A 69 1.29 11.10 3.16
C LEU A 69 0.99 10.02 4.21
N LEU A 70 0.47 10.42 5.37
CA LEU A 70 0.08 9.49 6.43
C LEU A 70 -1.06 8.57 6.00
N ALA A 71 -2.06 9.09 5.28
CA ALA A 71 -3.17 8.30 4.75
C ALA A 71 -2.67 7.25 3.75
N VAL A 72 -1.80 7.65 2.80
CA VAL A 72 -1.17 6.73 1.84
C VAL A 72 -0.35 5.66 2.56
N CYS A 73 0.45 6.03 3.55
CA CYS A 73 1.25 5.07 4.33
C CYS A 73 0.35 4.05 5.04
N ALA A 74 -0.74 4.50 5.68
CA ALA A 74 -1.66 3.62 6.38
C ALA A 74 -2.31 2.62 5.42
N GLU A 75 -2.80 3.09 4.28
CA GLU A 75 -3.49 2.26 3.28
C GLU A 75 -2.55 1.23 2.64
N ARG A 76 -1.32 1.64 2.28
CA ARG A 76 -0.31 0.75 1.71
C ARG A 76 0.17 -0.30 2.69
N LEU A 77 0.51 0.10 3.93
CA LEU A 77 0.97 -0.84 4.95
C LEU A 77 -0.11 -1.85 5.33
N GLN A 78 -1.39 -1.45 5.34
CA GLN A 78 -2.51 -2.38 5.53
C GLN A 78 -2.60 -3.40 4.39
N ARG A 79 -2.49 -2.97 3.13
CA ARG A 79 -2.49 -3.87 1.95
C ARG A 79 -1.32 -4.85 1.94
N ILE A 80 -0.15 -4.43 2.43
CA ILE A 80 1.02 -5.30 2.54
C ILE A 80 0.84 -6.30 3.70
N ALA A 81 0.37 -5.84 4.86
CA ALA A 81 0.18 -6.68 6.03
C ALA A 81 -0.97 -7.70 5.84
N HIS A 82 -2.00 -7.32 5.09
CA HIS A 82 -3.08 -8.19 4.67
C HIS A 82 -2.98 -8.38 3.16
N PRO A 83 -2.13 -9.31 2.67
CA PRO A 83 -2.19 -9.71 1.27
C PRO A 83 -3.60 -10.23 1.05
N ARG A 84 -4.45 -9.42 0.42
CA ARG A 84 -5.84 -9.75 0.18
C ARG A 84 -5.82 -10.99 -0.70
N SER A 85 -6.02 -12.15 -0.07
CA SER A 85 -6.17 -13.42 -0.77
C SER A 85 -7.20 -13.18 -1.87
N PRO A 86 -6.90 -13.44 -3.17
CA PRO A 86 -7.81 -13.14 -4.27
C PRO A 86 -8.98 -14.14 -4.35
N ALA A 87 -9.53 -14.57 -3.22
CA ALA A 87 -10.64 -15.51 -3.12
C ALA A 87 -11.88 -14.81 -2.56
N SER A 88 -12.51 -13.94 -3.36
CA SER A 88 -13.92 -13.57 -3.25
C SER A 88 -14.33 -12.70 -4.44
N LYS A 89 -14.27 -13.27 -5.64
CA LYS A 89 -15.00 -12.75 -6.80
C LYS A 89 -15.41 -13.94 -7.67
N GLY A 90 -16.62 -14.45 -7.45
CA GLY A 90 -17.19 -15.52 -8.26
C GLY A 90 -18.17 -16.41 -7.49
N HIS A 91 -19.40 -15.95 -7.32
CA HIS A 91 -20.58 -16.78 -7.58
C HIS A 91 -21.78 -15.87 -7.76
N VAL A 92 -22.02 -15.46 -9.01
CA VAL A 92 -23.32 -14.94 -9.42
C VAL A 92 -24.13 -16.19 -9.74
N ASP A 93 -24.96 -16.65 -8.81
CA ASP A 93 -25.96 -17.67 -9.12
C ASP A 93 -27.14 -16.95 -9.79
N ASP A 94 -27.09 -16.85 -11.11
CA ASP A 94 -28.27 -16.65 -11.93
C ASP A 94 -29.08 -17.95 -11.86
N SER A 95 -29.93 -18.06 -10.85
CA SER A 95 -30.92 -19.12 -10.71
C SER A 95 -32.00 -18.92 -11.78
N ALA A 96 -31.68 -19.33 -13.01
CA ALA A 96 -32.62 -19.53 -14.09
C ALA A 96 -33.67 -20.58 -13.66
N SER A 97 -34.83 -20.07 -13.25
CA SER A 97 -36.01 -20.89 -12.99
C SER A 97 -36.49 -21.49 -14.31
N ARG A 98 -36.16 -22.76 -14.57
CA ARG A 98 -36.80 -23.55 -15.62
C ARG A 98 -37.92 -24.39 -15.01
N PRO A 99 -39.17 -24.30 -15.52
CA PRO A 99 -40.28 -25.08 -14.99
C PRO A 99 -40.12 -26.55 -15.39
N THR A 100 -40.21 -27.46 -14.43
CA THR A 100 -40.30 -28.90 -14.66
C THR A 100 -41.76 -29.34 -14.89
N PRO A 101 -41.99 -30.40 -15.68
CA PRO A 101 -43.33 -30.76 -16.14
C PRO A 101 -44.09 -31.67 -15.16
N ARG A 102 -45.42 -31.57 -15.22
CA ARG A 102 -46.45 -32.39 -14.57
C ARG A 102 -46.24 -33.90 -14.83
N PRO A 103 -46.59 -34.78 -13.87
CA PRO A 103 -47.69 -35.72 -14.13
C PRO A 103 -48.69 -35.89 -12.94
N SER A 104 -49.93 -36.21 -13.30
CA SER A 104 -51.10 -36.69 -12.52
C SER A 104 -50.78 -37.95 -11.64
N PRO A 105 -51.60 -38.48 -10.69
CA PRO A 105 -53.09 -38.60 -10.74
C PRO A 105 -53.88 -38.58 -9.39
N HIS A 106 -55.20 -38.41 -9.48
CA HIS A 106 -56.23 -39.31 -8.90
C HIS A 106 -57.63 -38.92 -9.38
#